data_AF-A0A1V9G3P8-F1
#
_entry.id   AF-A0A1V9G3P8-F1
#
_cell.length_a   1.000
_cell.length_b   1.000
_cell.length_c   1.000
_cell.angle_alpha   90.00
_cell.angle_beta   90.00
_cell.angle_gamma   90.00
#
_symmetry.space_group_name_H-M   'P 1'
#
loop_
_entity.id
_entity.type
_entity.pdbx_description
1 polymer ?
#
loop_
_entity_poly.entity_id
_entity_poly.type
_entity_poly.pdbx_seq_one_letter_code
_entity_poly.pdbx_strand_id
1 'polypeptide(L)'
;MIIKAIIIIAAVYFVICALLYVYQEKLIFFPQKLDKNYRFGFAQPFEELNLVTNDNTHLHGLLFKADSSKGLIFYLHGNGGALDSWGFVNC
;
A
#
# COMPACT_ATOMS: atom_id res chain seq x y z
N MET A 1 -27.91 40.63 2.63
CA MET A 1 -26.45 40.52 2.38
C MET A 1 -25.85 39.34 3.15
N ILE A 2 -26.12 39.19 4.44
CA ILE A 2 -25.60 38.12 5.31
C ILE A 2 -25.99 36.70 4.85
N ILE A 3 -27.27 36.46 4.52
CA ILE A 3 -27.73 35.12 4.06
C ILE A 3 -27.00 34.67 2.80
N LYS A 4 -26.77 35.58 1.84
CA LYS A 4 -26.01 35.27 0.62
C LYS A 4 -24.55 34.89 0.95
N ALA A 5 -23.92 35.60 1.90
CA ALA A 5 -22.58 35.26 2.35
C ALA A 5 -22.53 33.88 3.02
N ILE A 6 -23.51 33.54 3.87
CA ILE A 6 -23.60 32.22 4.51
C ILE A 6 -23.76 31.11 3.46
N ILE A 7 -24.63 31.31 2.46
CA ILE A 7 -24.83 30.35 1.37
C ILE A 7 -23.53 30.13 0.59
N ILE A 8 -22.81 31.21 0.27
CA ILE A 8 -21.53 31.12 -0.45
C ILE A 8 -20.50 30.33 0.37
N ILE A 9 -20.38 30.61 1.68
CA ILE A 9 -19.45 29.89 2.56
C ILE A 9 -19.80 28.41 2.65
N ALA A 10 -21.09 28.08 2.83
CA ALA A 10 -21.56 26.71 2.89
C ALA A 10 -21.31 25.96 1.57
N ALA A 11 -21.55 26.61 0.43
CA ALA A 11 -21.28 26.03 -0.88
C ALA A 11 -19.78 25.75 -1.08
N VAL A 12 -18.91 26.70 -0.72
CA VAL A 12 -17.45 26.51 -0.79
C VAL A 12 -17.00 25.37 0.11
N TYR A 13 -17.48 25.32 1.36
CA TYR A 13 -17.17 24.24 2.28
C TYR A 13 -17.58 22.87 1.72
N PHE A 14 -18.79 22.77 1.18
CA PHE A 14 -19.28 21.53 0.57
C PHE A 14 -18.41 21.09 -0.61
N VAL A 15 -18.01 22.03 -1.48
CA VAL A 15 -17.09 21.75 -2.59
C VAL A 15 -15.75 21.23 -2.09
N ILE A 16 -15.19 21.83 -1.04
CA ILE A 16 -13.93 21.36 -0.44
C ILE A 16 -14.09 19.93 0.09
N CYS A 17 -15.15 19.64 0.85
CA CYS A 17 -15.41 18.29 1.36
C CYS A 17 -15.59 17.27 0.24
N ALA A 18 -16.30 17.63 -0.83
CA ALA A 18 -16.49 16.75 -1.98
C ALA A 18 -15.15 16.45 -2.68
N LEU A 19 -14.30 17.45 -2.87
CA LEU A 19 -12.96 17.27 -3.42
C LEU A 19 -12.12 16.37 -2.50
N LEU A 20 -12.10 16.63 -1.19
CA LEU A 20 -11.37 15.79 -0.24
C LEU A 20 -11.86 14.34 -0.27
N TYR A 21 -13.16 14.11 -0.36
CA TYR A 21 -13.74 12.76 -0.43
C TYR A 21 -13.33 12.02 -1.70
N VAL A 22 -13.38 12.68 -2.86
CA VAL A 22 -13.00 12.08 -4.15
C VAL A 22 -11.50 11.83 -4.23
N TYR A 23 -10.68 12.71 -3.65
CA TYR A 23 -9.22 12.61 -3.72
C TYR A 23 -8.57 12.00 -2.46
N GLN A 24 -9.36 11.54 -1.48
CA GLN A 24 -8.86 11.05 -0.20
C GLN A 24 -7.78 9.97 -0.38
N GLU A 25 -7.98 9.06 -1.33
CA GLU A 25 -7.08 7.93 -1.49
C GLU A 25 -5.69 8.39 -1.94
N LYS A 26 -5.63 9.38 -2.83
CA LYS A 26 -4.36 9.95 -3.30
C LYS A 26 -3.67 10.83 -2.26
N LEU A 27 -4.41 11.30 -1.26
CA LEU A 27 -3.90 12.14 -0.17
C LEU A 27 -3.47 11.33 1.05
N ILE A 28 -4.03 10.12 1.24
CA ILE A 28 -3.78 9.27 2.41
C ILE A 28 -2.87 8.10 2.04
N PHE A 29 -3.01 7.53 0.84
CA PHE A 29 -2.24 6.37 0.41
C PHE A 29 -1.14 6.78 -0.57
N PHE A 30 0.11 6.67 -0.11
CA PHE A 30 1.32 6.94 -0.90
C PHE A 30 2.10 5.63 -1.11
N PRO A 31 1.59 4.71 -1.95
CA PRO A 31 2.23 3.40 -2.12
C PRO A 31 3.58 3.55 -2.82
N GLN A 32 4.61 2.93 -2.27
CA GLN A 32 5.87 2.75 -2.97
C GLN A 32 5.68 1.70 -4.07
N LYS A 33 6.00 2.06 -5.31
CA LYS A 33 5.93 1.16 -6.46
C LYS A 33 7.32 0.68 -6.83
N LEU A 34 7.49 -0.63 -6.87
CA LEU A 34 8.70 -1.25 -7.41
C LEU A 34 8.56 -1.42 -8.91
N ASP A 35 9.69 -1.31 -9.62
CA ASP A 35 9.74 -1.61 -11.05
C ASP A 35 9.44 -3.10 -11.29
N LYS A 36 8.87 -3.43 -12.45
CA LYS A 36 8.59 -4.83 -12.82
C LYS A 36 9.86 -5.67 -12.90
N ASN A 37 11.00 -5.05 -13.20
CA ASN A 37 12.30 -5.71 -13.27
C ASN A 37 13.12 -5.48 -11.99
N TYR A 38 12.48 -5.04 -10.90
CA TYR A 38 13.16 -4.88 -9.62
C TYR A 38 13.75 -6.21 -9.17
N ARG A 39 15.04 -6.21 -8.81
CA ARG A 39 15.74 -7.40 -8.33
C ARG A 39 15.93 -7.27 -6.83
N PHE A 40 15.32 -8.17 -6.08
CA PHE A 40 15.49 -8.21 -4.63
C PHE A 40 16.92 -8.62 -4.26
N GLY A 41 17.48 -7.94 -3.26
CA GLY A 41 18.88 -8.09 -2.85
C GLY A 41 19.01 -8.45 -1.37
N PHE A 42 18.23 -9.41 -0.87
CA PHE A 42 18.31 -9.83 0.52
C PHE A 42 19.49 -10.76 0.77
N ALA A 43 20.07 -10.67 1.98
CA ALA A 43 21.20 -11.51 2.38
C ALA A 43 20.80 -12.97 2.64
N GLN A 44 19.55 -13.19 3.06
CA GLN A 44 19.00 -14.51 3.33
C GLN A 44 18.44 -15.14 2.04
N PRO A 45 18.46 -16.47 1.87
CA PRO A 45 17.78 -17.13 0.76
C PRO A 45 16.27 -16.83 0.79
N PHE A 46 15.73 -16.39 -0.35
CA PHE A 46 14.30 -16.12 -0.52
C PHE A 46 13.81 -16.68 -1.85
N GLU A 47 12.50 -16.93 -1.92
CA GLU A 47 11.79 -17.34 -3.12
C GLU A 47 10.75 -16.27 -3.47
N GLU A 48 10.74 -15.81 -4.71
CA GLU A 48 9.72 -14.90 -5.22
C GLU A 48 8.47 -15.67 -5.64
N LEU A 49 7.32 -15.27 -5.11
CA LEU A 49 6.03 -15.87 -5.40
C LEU A 49 5.16 -14.90 -6.20
N ASN A 50 4.55 -15.41 -7.25
CA ASN A 50 3.56 -14.68 -8.06
C ASN A 50 2.20 -15.32 -7.85
N LEU A 51 1.30 -14.60 -7.20
CA LEU A 51 -0.05 -15.05 -6.89
C LEU A 51 -1.04 -14.29 -7.77
N VAL A 52 -1.95 -15.01 -8.41
CA VAL A 52 -3.04 -14.41 -9.19
C VAL A 52 -4.32 -14.54 -8.37
N THR A 53 -4.94 -13.40 -8.06
CA THR A 53 -6.21 -13.37 -7.34
C THR A 53 -7.38 -13.65 -8.27
N ASN A 54 -8.56 -13.94 -7.70
CA ASN A 54 -9.76 -14.26 -8.47
C ASN A 54 -10.21 -13.12 -9.41
N ASP A 55 -9.84 -11.88 -9.12
CA ASP A 55 -10.06 -10.68 -9.93
C ASP A 55 -8.94 -10.40 -10.94
N ASN A 56 -8.03 -11.35 -11.19
CA ASN A 56 -6.85 -11.22 -12.06
C ASN A 56 -5.82 -10.18 -11.58
N THR A 57 -5.82 -9.82 -10.30
CA THR A 57 -4.77 -8.98 -9.72
C THR A 57 -3.53 -9.84 -9.45
N HIS A 58 -2.37 -9.37 -9.93
CA HIS A 58 -1.09 -10.02 -9.68
C HIS A 58 -0.49 -9.50 -8.38
N LEU A 59 -0.35 -10.38 -7.40
CA LEU A 59 0.32 -10.11 -6.14
C LEU A 59 1.70 -10.76 -6.17
N HIS A 60 2.72 -9.95 -5.88
CA HIS A 60 4.07 -10.43 -5.66
C HIS A 60 4.27 -10.68 -4.17
N GLY A 61 4.98 -11.74 -3.82
CA GLY A 61 5.32 -12.09 -2.45
C GLY A 61 6.75 -12.61 -2.36
N LEU A 62 7.30 -12.57 -1.15
CA LEU A 62 8.62 -13.12 -0.84
C LEU A 62 8.45 -14.18 0.26
N LEU A 63 9.00 -15.37 0.01
CA LEU A 63 9.05 -16.45 0.98
C LEU A 63 10.49 -16.61 1.48
N PHE A 64 10.70 -16.31 2.75
CA PHE A 64 11.94 -16.59 3.46
C PHE A 64 11.79 -17.95 4.16
N LYS A 65 12.72 -18.88 3.89
CA LYS A 65 12.70 -20.22 4.48
C LYS A 65 13.61 -20.26 5.69
N ALA A 66 13.11 -20.81 6.79
CA ALA A 66 13.90 -21.13 7.98
C ALA A 66 14.35 -22.60 7.90
N ASP A 67 15.52 -22.90 8.46
CA ASP A 67 16.08 -24.27 8.49
C ASP A 67 15.16 -25.26 9.22
N SER A 68 14.45 -24.79 10.24
CA SER A 68 13.44 -25.55 10.97
C SER A 68 12.25 -24.65 11.28
N SER A 69 11.13 -24.87 10.60
CA SER A 69 9.91 -24.07 10.76
C SER A 69 8.91 -24.75 11.71
N LYS A 70 8.41 -24.00 12.70
CA LYS A 70 7.26 -24.43 13.54
C LYS A 70 5.90 -24.05 12.93
N GLY A 71 5.90 -23.24 11.88
CA GLY A 71 4.70 -22.71 11.23
C GLY A 71 5.05 -21.65 10.18
N LEU A 72 4.02 -20.98 9.66
CA LEU A 72 4.13 -19.92 8.65
C LEU A 72 3.75 -18.58 9.26
N ILE A 73 4.59 -17.56 9.04
CA ILE A 73 4.25 -16.18 9.32
C ILE A 73 3.81 -15.54 8.01
N PHE A 74 2.55 -15.12 7.95
CA PHE A 74 2.03 -14.34 6.82
C PHE A 74 2.06 -12.86 7.20
N TYR A 75 2.96 -12.12 6.55
CA TYR A 75 3.20 -10.72 6.85
C TYR A 75 2.73 -9.82 5.70
N LEU A 76 2.02 -8.74 6.05
CA LEU A 76 1.51 -7.73 5.11
C LEU A 76 2.07 -6.38 5.49
N HIS A 77 2.68 -5.68 4.53
CA HIS A 77 3.25 -4.36 4.76
C HIS A 77 2.16 -3.30 4.96
N GLY A 78 2.54 -2.19 5.61
CA GLY A 78 1.67 -1.02 5.76
C GLY A 78 1.47 -0.23 4.46
N ASN A 79 0.58 0.77 4.52
CA ASN A 79 0.12 1.62 3.42
C ASN A 79 1.22 2.06 2.40
N GLY A 80 2.35 2.60 2.89
CA GLY A 80 3.38 3.19 2.01
C GLY A 80 4.53 2.27 1.63
N GLY A 81 4.53 1.02 2.09
CA GLY A 81 5.66 0.11 1.88
C GLY A 81 5.60 -0.66 0.56
N ALA A 82 6.71 -1.28 0.21
CA ALA A 82 6.79 -2.37 -0.75
C ALA A 82 7.67 -3.49 -0.19
N LEU A 83 7.80 -4.59 -0.95
CA LEU A 83 8.48 -5.81 -0.50
C LEU A 83 9.98 -5.63 -0.23
N ASP A 84 10.60 -4.58 -0.76
CA ASP A 84 12.05 -4.29 -0.69
C ASP A 84 12.57 -3.96 0.72
N SER A 85 11.69 -3.54 1.62
CA SER A 85 12.09 -3.11 2.99
C SER A 85 12.06 -4.23 4.04
N TRP A 86 11.45 -5.38 3.75
CA TRP A 86 11.11 -6.37 4.81
C TRP A 86 12.15 -7.45 5.07
N GLY A 87 13.04 -7.77 4.13
CA GLY A 87 14.06 -8.80 4.37
C GLY A 87 15.20 -8.39 5.32
N PHE A 88 15.09 -7.23 5.99
CA PHE A 88 15.95 -6.84 7.12
C PHE A 88 15.35 -7.20 8.49
N VAL A 89 14.10 -7.63 8.54
CA VAL A 89 13.50 -8.15 9.77
C VAL A 89 14.06 -9.55 10.01
N ASN A 90 15.26 -9.60 10.58
CA ASN A 90 15.86 -10.83 11.08
C ASN A 90 14.90 -11.45 12.11
N CYS A 91 14.21 -12.52 11.72
CA CYS A 91 13.74 -13.54 12.65
C CYS A 91 14.89 -14.51 12.98
#